data_AF-A0A0F9KW53-F1
#
_entry.id   AF-A0A0F9KW53-F1
#
_cell.length_a   1.000
_cell.length_b   1.000
_cell.length_c   1.000
_cell.angle_alpha   90.00
_cell.angle_beta   90.00
_cell.angle_gamma   90.00
#
_symmetry.space_group_name_H-M   'P 1'
#
loop_
_entity.id
_entity.type
_entity.pdbx_description
1 polymer ?
#
loop_
_entity_poly.entity_id
_entity_poly.type
_entity_poly.pdbx_seq_one_letter_code
_entity_poly.pdbx_strand_id
1 'polypeptide(L)' 'MTDFPDRLEIAMRRAGLSQAALATILGVSSSTISDWVSARYYPRAEILMVLPDVLAVSGHWLLTGRGQLAVDCR' A
#
# COMPACT_ATOMS: atom_id res chain seq x y z
N MET A 1 5.63 -5.82 13.49
CA MET A 1 5.28 -4.78 12.50
C MET A 1 6.57 -4.05 12.15
N THR A 2 7.39 -4.64 11.30
CA THR A 2 8.72 -4.09 10.96
C THR A 2 8.83 -3.73 9.49
N ASP A 3 8.07 -4.39 8.63
CA ASP A 3 8.37 -4.40 7.20
C ASP A 3 7.24 -3.81 6.34
N PHE A 4 7.60 -3.41 5.12
CA PHE A 4 6.68 -2.81 4.14
C PHE A 4 5.42 -3.67 3.88
N PRO A 5 5.51 -5.01 3.74
CA PRO A 5 4.33 -5.84 3.50
C PRO A 5 3.28 -5.75 4.62
N ASP A 6 3.72 -5.77 5.89
CA ASP A 6 2.82 -5.62 7.03
C ASP A 6 2.02 -4.31 6.93
N ARG A 7 2.71 -3.22 6.57
CA ARG A 7 2.10 -1.88 6.45
C ARG A 7 1.13 -1.82 5.29
N LEU A 8 1.48 -2.44 4.17
CA LEU A 8 0.59 -2.55 3.01
C LEU A 8 -0.70 -3.30 3.37
N GLU A 9 -0.60 -4.44 4.05
CA GLU A 9 -1.78 -5.19 4.49
C GLU A 9 -2.66 -4.36 5.43
N ILE A 10 -2.07 -3.65 6.38
CA ILE A 10 -2.81 -2.79 7.31
C ILE A 10 -3.54 -1.67 6.55
N ALA A 11 -2.85 -1.01 5.62
CA ALA A 11 -3.44 0.05 4.80
C ALA A 11 -4.62 -0.48 3.97
N MET A 12 -4.46 -1.65 3.34
CA MET A 12 -5.52 -2.31 2.58
C MET A 12 -6.72 -2.69 3.45
N ARG A 13 -6.48 -3.27 4.63
CA ARG A 13 -7.55 -3.62 5.58
C ARG A 13 -8.33 -2.40 6.03
N ARG A 14 -7.67 -1.26 6.26
CA ARG A 14 -8.34 0.00 6.63
C ARG A 14 -9.14 0.60 5.49
N ALA A 15 -8.63 0.52 4.27
CA ALA A 15 -9.34 0.92 3.06
C ALA A 15 -10.49 -0.04 2.68
N GLY A 16 -10.59 -1.21 3.33
CA GLY A 16 -11.56 -2.24 2.99
C GLY A 16 -11.30 -2.90 1.62
N LEU A 17 -10.07 -2.82 1.12
CA LEU A 17 -9.69 -3.30 -0.21
C LEU A 17 -9.06 -4.69 -0.16
N SER A 18 -9.48 -5.55 -1.09
CA SER A 18 -8.80 -6.83 -1.35
C SER A 18 -7.59 -6.63 -2.27
N GLN A 19 -6.68 -7.61 -2.33
CA GLN A 19 -5.54 -7.57 -3.26
C GLN A 19 -5.98 -7.45 -4.72
N ALA A 20 -7.07 -8.13 -5.09
CA ALA A 20 -7.65 -8.03 -6.43
C ALA A 20 -8.26 -6.65 -6.71
N ALA A 21 -8.96 -6.06 -5.73
CA ALA A 21 -9.51 -4.72 -5.89
C ALA A 21 -8.39 -3.67 -6.06
N LEU A 22 -7.35 -3.75 -5.23
CA LEU A 22 -6.19 -2.86 -5.33
C LEU A 22 -5.47 -3.02 -6.68
N ALA A 23 -5.30 -4.27 -7.14
CA ALA A 23 -4.71 -4.57 -8.45
C ALA A 23 -5.49 -3.91 -9.59
N THR A 24 -6.82 -4.01 -9.58
CA THR A 24 -7.71 -3.37 -10.55
C THR A 24 -7.60 -1.85 -10.53
N ILE A 25 -7.55 -1.22 -9.34
CA ILE A 25 -7.43 0.24 -9.21
C ILE A 25 -6.07 0.73 -9.74
N LEU A 26 -4.99 0.00 -9.44
CA LEU A 26 -3.64 0.35 -9.87
C LEU A 26 -3.32 -0.08 -11.31
N GLY A 27 -4.21 -0.83 -11.97
CA GLY A 27 -3.98 -1.37 -13.31
C GLY A 27 -2.85 -2.41 -13.37
N VAL A 28 -2.58 -3.13 -12.27
CA VAL A 28 -1.56 -4.18 -12.19
C VAL A 28 -2.20 -5.56 -12.01
N SER A 29 -1.42 -6.62 -12.18
CA SER A 29 -1.92 -7.97 -11.90
C SER A 29 -2.03 -8.22 -10.39
N SER A 30 -2.98 -9.07 -9.98
CA SER A 30 -3.09 -9.55 -8.60
C SER A 30 -1.82 -10.26 -8.12
N SER A 31 -1.11 -10.94 -9.01
CA SER A 31 0.20 -11.55 -8.72
C SER A 31 1.24 -10.52 -8.30
N THR A 32 1.22 -9.33 -8.91
CA THR A 32 2.15 -8.24 -8.57
C THR A 32 1.91 -7.75 -7.13
N ILE A 33 0.63 -7.59 -6.73
CA ILE A 33 0.28 -7.24 -5.34
C ILE A 33 0.71 -8.36 -4.38
N SER A 34 0.48 -9.61 -4.74
CA SER A 34 0.89 -10.77 -3.93
C SER A 34 2.41 -10.83 -3.73
N ASP A 35 3.19 -10.47 -4.75
CA ASP A 35 4.64 -10.39 -4.67
C ASP A 35 5.12 -9.27 -3.73
N TRP A 36 4.40 -8.15 -3.64
CA TRP A 36 4.68 -7.10 -2.67
C TRP A 36 4.36 -7.55 -1.24
N VAL A 37 3.23 -8.21 -1.05
CA VAL A 37 2.83 -8.77 0.26
C VAL A 37 3.78 -9.89 0.70
N SER A 38 4.36 -10.62 -0.24
CA SER A 38 5.33 -11.68 0.05
C SER A 38 6.78 -11.17 0.16
N ALA A 39 7.01 -9.85 0.12
CA ALA A 39 8.34 -9.22 0.09
C ALA A 39 9.27 -9.69 -1.05
N ARG A 40 8.71 -10.31 -2.11
CA ARG A 40 9.50 -10.80 -3.27
C ARG A 40 9.92 -9.66 -4.18
N TYR A 41 9.04 -8.69 -4.35
CA TYR A 41 9.28 -7.50 -5.16
C TYR A 41 8.76 -6.26 -4.45
N TYR A 42 9.39 -5.13 -4.72
CA TYR A 42 8.91 -3.83 -4.26
C TYR A 42 8.24 -3.08 -5.41
N PRO A 43 7.18 -2.32 -5.13
CA PRO A 43 6.54 -1.46 -6.14
C PRO A 43 7.54 -0.43 -6.69
N ARG A 44 7.33 -0.05 -7.95
CA ARG A 44 8.13 1.00 -8.59
C ARG A 44 7.76 2.37 -8.01
N ALA A 45 8.66 3.34 -8.17
CA ALA A 45 8.48 4.71 -7.69
C ALA A 45 7.13 5.33 -8.15
N GLU A 46 6.72 5.07 -9.39
CA GLU A 46 5.44 5.54 -9.94
C GLU A 46 4.24 5.02 -9.15
N ILE A 47 4.20 3.71 -8.87
CA ILE A 47 3.14 3.11 -8.05
C ILE A 47 3.23 3.61 -6.62
N LEU A 48 4.43 3.75 -6.05
CA LEU A 48 4.63 4.25 -4.69
C LEU A 48 4.11 5.68 -4.48
N MET A 49 4.03 6.49 -5.52
CA MET A 49 3.43 7.82 -5.44
C MET A 49 1.90 7.75 -5.40
N VAL A 50 1.27 6.79 -6.08
CA VAL A 50 -0.20 6.66 -6.19
C VAL A 50 -0.80 5.79 -5.08
N LEU A 51 -0.04 4.82 -4.59
CA LEU A 51 -0.46 3.84 -3.60
C LEU A 51 -0.99 4.49 -2.29
N PRO A 52 -0.36 5.55 -1.73
CA PRO A 52 -0.85 6.20 -0.52
C PRO A 52 -2.21 6.90 -0.74
N ASP A 53 -2.40 7.50 -1.90
CA ASP A 53 -3.64 8.19 -2.26
C ASP A 53 -4.81 7.20 -2.39
N VAL A 54 -4.58 6.05 -3.05
CA VAL A 54 -5.58 4.99 -3.20
C VAL A 54 -5.97 4.37 -1.85
N LEU A 55 -5.00 4.22 -0.96
CA LEU A 55 -5.20 3.60 0.35
C LEU A 55 -5.64 4.61 1.42
N ALA A 56 -5.73 5.90 1.08
CA ALA A 56 -5.99 7.00 2.00
C ALA A 56 -5.06 6.98 3.24
N VAL A 57 -3.77 6.73 3.01
CA VAL A 57 -2.72 6.70 4.05
C VAL A 57 -1.59 7.67 3.73
N SER A 58 -0.81 8.03 4.74
CA SER A 58 0.41 8.79 4.54
C SER A 58 1.46 7.95 3.81
N GLY A 59 2.00 8.47 2.69
CA GLY A 59 3.12 7.83 1.99
C GLY A 59 4.37 7.67 2.88
N HIS A 60 4.65 8.67 3.71
CA HIS A 60 5.72 8.59 4.71
C HIS A 60 5.54 7.40 5.68
N TRP A 61 4.35 7.20 6.24
CA TRP A 61 4.06 6.06 7.11
C TRP A 61 4.15 4.73 6.36
N LEU A 62 3.62 4.65 5.14
CA LEU A 62 3.64 3.41 4.35
C LEU A 62 5.08 2.94 4.08
N LEU A 63 5.97 3.86 3.74
CA LEU A 63 7.36 3.56 3.43
C LEU A 63 8.22 3.33 4.67
N THR A 64 8.14 4.23 5.66
CA THR A 64 9.06 4.24 6.80
C THR A 64 8.51 3.59 8.06
N GLY A 65 7.20 3.35 8.12
CA GLY A 65 6.49 2.95 9.34
C GLY A 65 6.42 4.02 10.42
N ARG A 66 6.88 5.26 10.13
CA ARG A 66 6.93 6.36 11.09
C ARG A 66 5.89 7.43 10.77
N GLY A 67 5.34 8.03 11.82
CA GLY A 67 4.38 9.13 11.71
C GLY A 67 2.93 8.69 11.65
N GLN A 68 2.06 9.61 11.23
CA GLN A 68 0.60 9.41 11.18
C GLN A 68 0.23 8.44 10.06
N LEU A 69 -0.60 7.44 10.36
CA LEU A 69 -1.05 6.46 9.37
C LEU A 69 -1.95 7.10 8.31
N ALA A 70 -2.91 7.93 8.74
CA ALA A 70 -3.81 8.64 7.85
C ALA A 70 -3.32 10.08 7.69
N VAL A 71 -3.37 10.59 6.46
CA VAL A 71 -3.37 12.03 6.23
C VAL A 71 -4.80 12.49 6.49
N ASP A 72 -5.05 13.04 7.68
CA ASP A 72 -6.30 13.74 7.93
C ASP A 72 -6.35 14.95 7.00
N CYS A 73 -7.09 14.85 5.89
CA CYS A 73 -7.56 16.01 5.16
C CYS A 73 -8.63 16.70 6.03
N ARG A 74 -8.18 17.60 6.91
CA ARG A 74 -9.03 18.55 7.61
C ARG A 74 -9.31 19.75 6.72
#